data_AF-A0AB39RWR2-F1
#
_entry.id   AF-A0AB39RWR2-F1
#
_cell.length_a   1.000
_cell.length_b   1.000
_cell.length_c   1.000
_cell.angle_alpha   90.00
_cell.angle_beta   90.00
_cell.angle_gamma   90.00
#
_symmetry.space_group_name_H-M   'P 1'
#
loop_
_entity.id
_entity.type
_entity.pdbx_description
1 polymer ?
#
loop_
_entity_poly.entity_id
_entity_poly.type
_entity_poly.pdbx_seq_one_letter_code
_entity_poly.pdbx_strand_id
1 'polypeptide(L)'
;MQMNTPPRSTIRLTRRGRVALITTGAVVAATAVAVPLLTMGGGEVTQPTSLVIQEGWRSGQVYEAVDKALRLPPGTTKKSLAKANLKLPNDAEGNPEGYLFPATYPLDKKATPESLLSYMVNTANLKFNGAPVAAGAQRNAMNVYQAVTIASIVQSEAATKADMGKVARVIFNRLERGMPLQMDSTINYALNRSTLNTSPSDTRLNSPYNSYQRMGLPPTPIANPGEEAMRAAITPTPGDWLYFVTVKPGDTRFTASYEEHQRNVAEFTQIRSSASPAAPVTGTATASAGSTASTASTASVTAPR
;
A
#
# COMPACT_ATOMS: atom_id res chain seq x y z
N MET A 1 18.84 56.02 -18.64
CA MET A 1 19.51 55.49 -17.44
C MET A 1 19.43 53.97 -17.47
N GLN A 2 20.56 53.30 -17.66
CA GLN A 2 20.70 51.85 -17.53
C GLN A 2 20.58 51.44 -16.05
N MET A 3 19.93 50.31 -15.76
CA MET A 3 20.25 49.48 -14.60
C MET A 3 19.76 48.03 -14.79
N ASN A 4 20.71 47.20 -15.23
CA ASN A 4 21.05 45.85 -14.78
C ASN A 4 19.96 44.95 -14.17
N THR A 5 19.55 43.94 -14.94
CA THR A 5 18.97 42.68 -14.43
C THR A 5 20.01 41.56 -14.64
N PRO A 6 20.40 40.78 -13.62
CA PRO A 6 21.39 39.72 -13.79
C PRO A 6 20.79 38.47 -14.48
N PRO A 7 21.58 37.72 -15.28
CA PRO A 7 21.09 36.55 -16.00
C PRO A 7 20.98 35.31 -15.11
N ARG A 8 19.92 34.51 -15.34
CA ARG A 8 19.72 33.18 -14.74
C ARG A 8 20.83 32.23 -15.20
N SER A 9 21.59 31.68 -14.26
CA SER A 9 22.61 30.68 -14.52
C SER A 9 21.98 29.38 -15.04
N THR A 10 22.50 28.89 -16.15
CA THR A 10 22.20 27.57 -16.71
C THR A 10 23.15 26.56 -16.09
N ILE A 11 22.69 25.79 -15.11
CA ILE A 11 23.46 24.64 -14.61
C ILE A 11 23.33 23.53 -15.65
N ARG A 12 24.35 23.39 -16.50
CA ARG A 12 24.55 22.20 -17.34
C ARG A 12 25.16 21.09 -16.47
N LEU A 13 24.34 20.11 -16.07
CA LEU A 13 24.85 18.85 -15.54
C LEU A 13 25.43 18.02 -16.70
N THR A 14 26.72 17.70 -16.62
CA THR A 14 27.43 16.88 -17.61
C THR A 14 27.22 15.39 -17.36
N ARG A 15 27.19 14.63 -18.47
CA ARG A 15 27.23 13.16 -18.52
C ARG A 15 28.51 12.64 -17.86
N ARG A 16 28.40 11.98 -16.71
CA ARG A 16 29.08 10.72 -16.32
C ARG A 16 28.80 10.45 -14.85
N GLY A 17 28.33 9.25 -14.53
CA GLY A 17 28.04 8.82 -13.16
C GLY A 17 26.59 8.39 -12.90
N ARG A 18 25.87 7.93 -13.92
CA ARG A 18 24.68 7.10 -13.72
C ARG A 18 25.12 5.77 -13.09
N VAL A 19 24.81 5.57 -11.82
CA VAL A 19 24.52 4.24 -11.27
C VAL A 19 23.13 4.32 -10.66
N ALA A 20 22.13 4.17 -11.52
CA ALA A 20 20.79 3.80 -11.10
C ALA A 20 20.83 2.28 -10.91
N LEU A 21 20.77 1.83 -9.66
CA LEU A 21 20.50 0.43 -9.37
C LEU A 21 19.00 0.24 -9.57
N ILE A 22 18.65 -0.13 -10.80
CA ILE A 22 17.36 -0.70 -11.15
C ILE A 22 17.33 -2.07 -10.51
N THR A 23 16.60 -2.23 -9.41
CA THR A 23 16.06 -3.54 -9.04
C THR A 23 14.64 -3.61 -9.55
N THR A 24 14.55 -4.36 -10.63
CA THR A 24 13.36 -4.86 -11.31
C THR A 24 12.33 -5.39 -10.32
N GLY A 25 11.06 -5.17 -10.65
CA GLY A 25 9.93 -5.81 -10.00
C GLY A 25 10.06 -7.33 -10.02
N ALA A 26 10.37 -7.86 -8.85
CA ALA A 26 9.74 -9.04 -8.29
C ALA A 26 9.56 -8.66 -6.82
N VAL A 27 8.33 -8.62 -6.32
CA VAL A 27 8.10 -8.56 -4.86
C VAL A 27 8.49 -9.94 -4.34
N VAL A 28 9.79 -10.19 -4.25
CA VAL A 28 10.32 -11.08 -3.23
C VAL A 28 9.98 -10.34 -1.95
N ALA A 29 9.09 -10.92 -1.14
CA ALA A 29 8.98 -10.54 0.26
C ALA A 29 10.36 -10.76 0.88
N ALA A 30 11.21 -9.74 0.80
CA ALA A 30 12.49 -9.71 1.46
C ALA A 30 12.15 -9.61 2.95
N THR A 31 12.05 -10.76 3.59
CA THR A 31 12.24 -10.87 5.03
C THR A 31 13.63 -10.30 5.30
N ALA A 32 13.69 -9.04 5.74
CA ALA A 32 14.94 -8.44 6.18
C ALA A 32 15.28 -9.05 7.54
N VAL A 33 15.92 -10.21 7.46
CA VAL A 33 16.49 -10.92 8.58
C VAL A 33 17.85 -10.27 8.85
N ALA A 34 17.93 -9.36 9.81
CA ALA A 34 19.16 -8.65 10.11
C ALA A 34 20.15 -9.58 10.84
N VAL A 35 21.19 -10.01 10.12
CA VAL A 35 22.32 -10.76 10.68
C VAL A 35 23.43 -9.78 11.04
N PRO A 36 23.96 -9.76 12.29
CA PRO A 36 25.15 -8.98 12.60
C PRO A 36 26.34 -9.55 11.81
N LEU A 37 26.88 -8.77 10.89
CA LEU A 37 28.11 -9.10 10.14
C LEU A 37 29.32 -8.90 11.06
N LEU A 38 29.73 -9.97 11.76
CA LEU A 38 31.04 -10.07 12.38
C LEU A 38 31.59 -11.49 12.20
N THR A 39 32.88 -11.52 11.84
CA THR A 39 33.81 -12.66 11.75
C THR A 39 33.82 -13.53 10.49
N MET A 40 34.92 -13.40 9.74
CA MET A 40 35.49 -14.47 8.91
C MET A 40 35.98 -15.58 9.83
N GLY A 41 35.48 -16.81 9.64
CA GLY A 41 36.07 -18.03 10.19
C GLY A 41 35.05 -19.03 10.72
N GLY A 42 34.76 -20.08 9.94
CA GLY A 42 34.06 -21.30 10.39
C GLY A 42 32.55 -21.17 10.56
N GLY A 43 31.78 -21.96 9.80
CA GLY A 43 30.34 -21.82 9.69
C GLY A 43 29.53 -22.23 10.93
N GLU A 44 28.83 -21.26 11.50
CA GLU A 44 27.49 -21.44 12.06
C GLU A 44 26.56 -20.46 11.34
N VAL A 45 25.43 -20.95 10.79
CA VAL A 45 24.39 -20.07 10.27
C VAL A 45 23.65 -19.49 11.48
N THR A 46 24.21 -18.40 12.03
CA THR A 46 23.70 -17.72 13.21
C THR A 46 22.22 -17.40 13.00
N GLN A 47 21.39 -17.85 13.95
CA GLN A 47 19.97 -17.49 13.94
C GLN A 47 19.84 -15.97 13.97
N PRO A 48 18.89 -15.40 13.23
CA PRO A 48 18.70 -13.97 13.30
C PRO A 48 18.34 -13.52 14.69
N THR A 49 18.91 -12.39 15.08
CA THR A 49 18.67 -11.78 16.39
C THR A 49 17.42 -10.89 16.38
N SER A 50 16.85 -10.60 15.21
CA SER A 50 15.63 -9.82 15.07
C SER A 50 14.84 -10.14 13.80
N LEU A 51 13.54 -9.85 13.85
CA LEU A 51 12.57 -9.94 12.77
C LEU A 51 12.02 -8.55 12.47
N VAL A 52 12.21 -8.07 11.25
CA VAL A 52 11.65 -6.79 10.78
C VAL A 52 10.32 -7.04 10.08
N ILE A 53 9.25 -6.40 10.56
CA ILE A 53 7.95 -6.34 9.91
C ILE A 53 7.77 -4.95 9.29
N GLN A 54 7.53 -4.91 7.99
CA GLN A 54 7.38 -3.66 7.24
C GLN A 54 5.95 -3.12 7.35
N GLU A 55 5.82 -1.79 7.27
CA GLU A 55 4.51 -1.15 7.15
C GLU A 55 3.78 -1.61 5.88
N GLY A 56 2.45 -1.71 5.95
CA GLY A 56 1.63 -2.13 4.82
C GLY A 56 1.62 -3.63 4.56
N TRP A 57 2.40 -4.43 5.31
CA TRP A 57 2.30 -5.89 5.22
C TRP A 57 0.96 -6.39 5.71
N ARG A 58 0.39 -7.35 5.00
CA ARG A 58 -0.79 -8.11 5.43
C ARG A 58 -0.38 -9.23 6.39
N SER A 59 -1.33 -9.70 7.18
CA SER A 59 -1.09 -10.71 8.20
C SER A 59 -0.52 -12.00 7.62
N GLY A 60 -0.95 -12.40 6.41
CA GLY A 60 -0.35 -13.53 5.69
C GLY A 60 1.16 -13.39 5.47
N GLN A 61 1.63 -12.20 5.08
CA GLN A 61 3.06 -11.92 4.88
C GLN A 61 3.82 -11.93 6.22
N VAL A 62 3.19 -11.42 7.29
CA VAL A 62 3.75 -11.48 8.65
C VAL A 62 3.90 -12.94 9.09
N TYR A 63 2.90 -13.79 8.87
CA TYR A 63 2.97 -15.21 9.23
C TYR A 63 4.10 -15.92 8.51
N GLU A 64 4.23 -15.69 7.20
CA GLU A 64 5.33 -16.25 6.41
C GLU A 64 6.70 -15.77 6.90
N ALA A 65 6.81 -14.51 7.32
CA ALA A 65 8.04 -13.95 7.85
C ALA A 65 8.42 -14.56 9.20
N VAL A 66 7.44 -14.78 10.07
CA VAL A 66 7.65 -15.47 11.35
C VAL A 66 8.05 -16.93 11.12
N ASP A 67 7.35 -17.66 10.25
CA ASP A 67 7.69 -19.05 9.91
C ASP A 67 9.14 -19.15 9.41
N LYS A 68 9.54 -18.26 8.49
CA LYS A 68 10.92 -18.21 7.97
C LYS A 68 11.95 -17.88 9.05
N ALA A 69 11.67 -16.87 9.87
CA ALA A 69 12.59 -16.43 10.92
C ALA A 69 12.83 -17.50 11.99
N LEU A 70 11.80 -18.28 12.32
CA LEU A 70 11.86 -19.37 13.28
C LEU A 70 12.21 -20.73 12.64
N ARG A 71 12.44 -20.78 11.32
CA ARG A 71 12.70 -22.00 10.54
C ARG A 71 11.61 -23.08 10.71
N LEU A 72 10.36 -22.64 10.75
CA LEU A 72 9.17 -23.49 10.88
C LEU A 72 8.59 -23.84 9.51
N PRO A 73 7.83 -24.95 9.40
CA PRO A 73 7.08 -25.25 8.20
C PRO A 73 6.10 -24.12 7.83
N PRO A 74 5.87 -23.83 6.54
CA PRO A 74 4.92 -22.81 6.12
C PRO A 74 3.51 -23.02 6.68
N GLY A 75 2.90 -21.94 7.17
CA GLY A 75 1.57 -21.93 7.77
C GLY A 75 1.53 -22.29 9.26
N THR A 76 2.68 -22.53 9.91
CA THR A 76 2.74 -22.84 11.34
C THR A 76 2.22 -21.67 12.17
N THR A 77 2.66 -20.45 11.87
CA THR A 77 2.24 -19.23 12.56
C THR A 77 0.75 -18.95 12.37
N LYS A 78 0.20 -19.17 11.18
CA LYS A 78 -1.25 -19.02 10.97
C LYS A 78 -2.06 -20.00 11.84
N LYS A 79 -1.58 -21.24 11.98
CA LYS A 79 -2.24 -22.27 12.80
C LYS A 79 -2.14 -21.99 14.30
N SER A 80 -1.17 -21.20 14.75
CA SER A 80 -1.00 -20.86 16.17
C SER A 80 -1.90 -19.73 16.65
N LEU A 81 -2.57 -18.99 15.75
CA LEU A 81 -3.45 -17.86 16.10
C LEU A 81 -4.45 -18.19 17.21
N ALA A 82 -5.12 -19.33 17.11
CA ALA A 82 -6.12 -19.77 18.09
C ALA A 82 -5.51 -20.01 19.49
N LYS A 83 -4.21 -20.29 19.58
CA LYS A 83 -3.48 -20.50 20.84
C LYS A 83 -2.86 -19.21 21.40
N ALA A 84 -2.64 -18.21 20.54
CA ALA A 84 -1.92 -17.00 20.91
C ALA A 84 -2.69 -16.07 21.85
N ASN A 85 -4.01 -16.24 22.00
CA ASN A 85 -4.89 -15.43 22.85
C ASN A 85 -4.61 -13.92 22.72
N LEU A 86 -4.62 -13.44 21.48
CA LEU A 86 -4.23 -12.08 21.12
C LEU A 86 -5.20 -11.06 21.75
N LYS A 87 -4.64 -10.01 22.37
CA LYS A 87 -5.41 -8.91 22.98
C LYS A 87 -5.92 -7.93 21.92
N LEU A 88 -6.76 -8.41 21.01
CA LEU A 88 -7.35 -7.59 19.95
C LEU A 88 -8.58 -6.82 20.48
N PRO A 89 -8.95 -5.68 19.86
CA PRO A 89 -10.24 -5.05 20.13
C PRO A 89 -11.40 -5.99 19.78
N ASN A 90 -12.55 -5.80 20.44
CA ASN A 90 -13.74 -6.60 20.18
C ASN A 90 -14.21 -6.50 18.72
N ASP A 91 -14.16 -5.30 18.13
CA ASP A 91 -14.52 -5.05 16.72
C ASP A 91 -13.67 -5.85 15.72
N ALA A 92 -12.50 -6.35 16.14
CA ALA A 92 -11.64 -7.16 15.28
C ALA A 92 -12.14 -8.60 15.13
N GLU A 93 -13.05 -9.08 15.99
CA GLU A 93 -13.59 -10.44 15.97
C GLU A 93 -12.51 -11.54 15.88
N GLY A 94 -11.35 -11.30 16.50
CA GLY A 94 -10.21 -12.22 16.48
C GLY A 94 -9.33 -12.15 15.23
N ASN A 95 -9.64 -11.29 14.25
CA ASN A 95 -8.78 -11.04 13.09
C ASN A 95 -7.64 -10.06 13.46
N PRO A 96 -6.36 -10.46 13.38
CA PRO A 96 -5.24 -9.59 13.76
C PRO A 96 -4.84 -8.58 12.68
N GLU A 97 -5.50 -8.57 11.50
CA GLU A 97 -5.19 -7.61 10.45
C GLU A 97 -5.31 -6.16 10.96
N GLY A 98 -4.26 -5.36 10.74
CA GLY A 98 -4.14 -4.01 11.28
C GLY A 98 -3.42 -3.94 12.64
N TYR A 99 -3.25 -5.05 13.34
CA TYR A 99 -2.68 -5.11 14.70
C TYR A 99 -1.35 -5.86 14.79
N LEU A 100 -0.87 -6.48 13.70
CA LEU A 100 0.50 -7.01 13.65
C LEU A 100 1.47 -5.89 13.34
N PHE A 101 1.72 -5.05 14.34
CA PHE A 101 2.36 -3.75 14.19
C PHE A 101 3.73 -3.82 13.46
N PRO A 102 4.01 -2.91 12.52
CA PRO A 102 5.29 -2.87 11.83
C PRO A 102 6.40 -2.32 12.74
N ALA A 103 7.39 -3.16 13.05
CA ALA A 103 8.55 -2.80 13.85
C ALA A 103 9.65 -3.88 13.68
N THR A 104 10.77 -3.66 14.36
CA THR A 104 11.81 -4.68 14.55
C THR A 104 11.58 -5.38 15.88
N TYR A 105 11.41 -6.69 15.85
CA TYR A 105 11.17 -7.53 17.02
C TYR A 105 12.40 -8.36 17.34
N PRO A 106 12.88 -8.39 18.59
CA PRO A 106 13.98 -9.26 18.97
C PRO A 106 13.55 -10.73 18.86
N LEU A 107 14.47 -11.56 18.37
CA LEU A 107 14.32 -13.01 18.31
C LEU A 107 15.24 -13.63 19.34
N ASP A 108 14.69 -14.04 20.47
CA ASP A 108 15.41 -14.85 21.44
C ASP A 108 15.30 -16.35 21.13
N LYS A 109 16.11 -17.18 21.81
CA LYS A 109 16.13 -18.63 21.58
C LYS A 109 14.81 -19.35 21.94
N LYS A 110 13.89 -18.68 22.64
CA LYS A 110 12.60 -19.22 23.08
C LYS A 110 11.43 -18.60 22.30
N ALA A 111 11.70 -17.75 21.30
CA ALA A 111 10.67 -17.10 20.51
C ALA A 111 9.77 -18.15 19.84
N THR A 112 8.47 -18.01 20.07
CA THR A 112 7.45 -18.83 19.40
C THR A 112 6.60 -17.95 18.50
N PRO A 113 5.85 -18.54 17.54
CA PRO A 113 4.88 -17.80 16.77
C PRO A 113 3.89 -17.01 17.65
N GLU A 114 3.37 -17.64 18.71
CA GLU A 114 2.42 -17.03 19.65
C GLU A 114 3.03 -15.84 20.39
N SER A 115 4.28 -15.96 20.86
CA SER A 115 4.95 -14.88 21.59
C SER A 115 5.21 -13.68 20.68
N LEU A 116 5.62 -13.91 19.42
CA LEU A 116 5.87 -12.84 18.45
C LEU A 116 4.58 -12.14 18.03
N LEU A 117 3.52 -12.87 17.71
CA LEU A 117 2.22 -12.29 17.38
C LEU A 117 1.66 -11.48 18.56
N SER A 118 1.79 -12.02 19.79
CA SER A 118 1.39 -11.30 21.00
C SER A 118 2.20 -10.02 21.21
N TYR A 119 3.52 -10.05 20.95
CA TYR A 119 4.35 -8.84 21.00
C TYR A 119 3.82 -7.81 20.00
N MET A 120 3.63 -8.18 18.73
CA MET A 120 3.14 -7.27 17.69
C MET A 120 1.81 -6.61 18.07
N VAL A 121 0.84 -7.39 18.58
CA VAL A 121 -0.48 -6.88 19.02
C VAL A 121 -0.35 -5.98 20.24
N ASN A 122 0.49 -6.32 21.21
CA ASN A 122 0.75 -5.45 22.36
C ASN A 122 1.39 -4.12 21.94
N THR A 123 2.29 -4.15 20.96
CA THR A 123 2.89 -2.94 20.39
C THR A 123 1.83 -2.10 19.66
N ALA A 124 0.96 -2.71 18.85
CA ALA A 124 -0.17 -2.01 18.23
C ALA A 124 -1.06 -1.33 19.28
N ASN A 125 -1.44 -2.06 20.34
CA ASN A 125 -2.26 -1.52 21.42
C ASN A 125 -1.59 -0.33 22.13
N LEU A 126 -0.28 -0.41 22.40
CA LEU A 126 0.47 0.69 23.00
C LEU A 126 0.45 1.94 22.11
N LYS A 127 0.55 1.75 20.80
CA LYS A 127 0.62 2.86 19.81
C LYS A 127 -0.75 3.43 19.47
N PHE A 128 -1.78 2.59 19.39
CA PHE A 128 -3.12 2.98 18.93
C PHE A 128 -4.07 3.35 20.07
N ASN A 129 -3.87 2.88 21.30
CA ASN A 129 -4.77 3.21 22.41
C ASN A 129 -4.31 4.44 23.22
N GLY A 130 -3.32 5.18 22.74
CA GLY A 130 -2.88 6.43 23.36
C GLY A 130 -3.96 7.53 23.30
N ALA A 131 -3.97 8.42 24.29
CA ALA A 131 -4.94 9.51 24.39
C ALA A 131 -5.09 10.37 23.11
N PRO A 132 -4.01 10.71 22.36
CA PRO A 132 -4.15 11.46 21.12
C PRO A 132 -4.95 10.73 20.04
N VAL A 133 -4.80 9.40 19.96
CA VAL A 133 -5.49 8.55 19.00
C VAL A 133 -6.97 8.42 19.36
N ALA A 134 -7.27 8.11 20.62
CA ALA A 134 -8.64 8.03 21.12
C ALA A 134 -9.38 9.36 20.91
N ALA A 135 -8.77 10.48 21.28
CA ALA A 135 -9.35 11.81 21.08
C ALA A 135 -9.57 12.12 19.59
N GLY A 136 -8.62 11.74 18.72
CA GLY A 136 -8.76 11.98 17.28
C GLY A 136 -9.80 11.12 16.58
N ALA A 137 -9.91 9.84 16.95
CA ALA A 137 -10.98 8.97 16.49
C ALA A 137 -12.36 9.54 16.91
N GLN A 138 -12.50 9.95 18.17
CA GLN A 138 -13.72 10.56 18.68
C GLN A 138 -14.10 11.85 17.95
N ARG A 139 -13.13 12.76 17.71
CA ARG A 139 -13.37 14.01 16.94
C ARG A 139 -13.92 13.74 15.54
N ASN A 140 -13.51 12.63 14.93
CA ASN A 140 -13.94 12.24 13.58
C ASN A 140 -15.15 11.28 13.62
N ALA A 141 -15.84 11.16 14.76
CA ALA A 141 -17.00 10.28 14.96
C ALA A 141 -16.73 8.80 14.62
N MET A 142 -15.55 8.31 14.99
CA MET A 142 -15.13 6.92 14.78
C MET A 142 -14.61 6.27 16.06
N ASN A 143 -14.62 4.95 16.10
CA ASN A 143 -13.86 4.18 17.09
C ASN A 143 -12.40 3.96 16.64
N VAL A 144 -11.55 3.45 17.54
CA VAL A 144 -10.12 3.22 17.25
C VAL A 144 -9.93 2.19 16.14
N TYR A 145 -10.76 1.14 16.09
CA TYR A 145 -10.65 0.09 15.07
C TYR A 145 -10.96 0.62 13.66
N GLN A 146 -11.96 1.50 13.53
CA GLN A 146 -12.27 2.22 12.30
C GLN A 146 -11.12 3.16 11.90
N ALA A 147 -10.49 3.84 12.86
CA ALA A 147 -9.29 4.65 12.58
C ALA A 147 -8.11 3.80 12.07
N VAL A 148 -7.88 2.60 12.63
CA VAL A 148 -6.89 1.63 12.11
C VAL A 148 -7.28 1.14 10.71
N THR A 149 -8.58 0.94 10.45
CA THR A 149 -9.08 0.56 9.12
C THR A 149 -8.77 1.63 8.08
N ILE A 150 -9.06 2.90 8.38
CA ILE A 150 -8.67 4.02 7.51
C ILE A 150 -7.15 4.11 7.36
N ALA A 151 -6.39 3.98 8.45
CA ALA A 151 -4.93 4.01 8.40
C ALA A 151 -4.36 2.91 7.48
N SER A 152 -4.95 1.72 7.46
CA SER A 152 -4.52 0.63 6.57
C SER A 152 -4.76 0.94 5.07
N ILE A 153 -5.85 1.63 4.75
CA ILE A 153 -6.13 2.13 3.39
C ILE A 153 -5.14 3.24 3.04
N VAL A 154 -4.97 4.22 3.93
CA VAL A 154 -4.02 5.33 3.75
C VAL A 154 -2.60 4.82 3.51
N GLN A 155 -2.14 3.84 4.30
CA GLN A 155 -0.82 3.21 4.13
C GLN A 155 -0.66 2.56 2.75
N SER A 156 -1.74 2.00 2.20
CA SER A 156 -1.73 1.28 0.93
C SER A 156 -1.85 2.20 -0.29
N GLU A 157 -2.45 3.38 -0.12
CA GLU A 157 -2.76 4.32 -1.21
C GLU A 157 -1.74 5.48 -1.31
N ALA A 158 -1.19 5.93 -0.19
CA ALA A 158 -0.34 7.12 -0.17
C ALA A 158 1.06 6.83 -0.72
N ALA A 159 1.47 7.59 -1.73
CA ALA A 159 2.83 7.51 -2.28
C ALA A 159 3.90 8.09 -1.33
N THR A 160 3.51 9.05 -0.49
CA THR A 160 4.42 9.75 0.43
C THR A 160 3.75 10.03 1.78
N LYS A 161 4.56 10.31 2.82
CA LYS A 161 4.05 10.77 4.12
C LYS A 161 3.21 12.05 4.03
N ALA A 162 3.54 12.94 3.10
CA ALA A 162 2.78 14.17 2.88
C ALA A 162 1.41 13.89 2.25
N ASP A 163 1.32 12.86 1.40
CA ASP A 163 0.06 12.45 0.76
C ASP A 163 -0.88 11.74 1.74
N MET A 164 -0.36 11.05 2.76
CA MET A 164 -1.17 10.30 3.73
C MET A 164 -2.31 11.14 4.33
N GLY A 165 -2.01 12.37 4.75
CA GLY A 165 -3.02 13.26 5.34
C GLY A 165 -4.11 13.70 4.35
N LYS A 166 -3.76 13.84 3.06
CA LYS A 166 -4.70 14.19 1.99
C LYS A 166 -5.53 12.99 1.54
N VAL A 167 -4.93 11.80 1.47
CA VAL A 167 -5.65 10.54 1.21
C VAL A 167 -6.67 10.28 2.32
N ALA A 168 -6.28 10.43 3.58
CA ALA A 168 -7.19 10.35 4.72
C ALA A 168 -8.35 11.34 4.56
N ARG A 169 -8.06 12.59 4.17
CA ARG A 169 -9.11 13.59 3.91
C ARG A 169 -10.08 13.18 2.81
N VAL A 170 -9.60 12.60 1.71
CA VAL A 170 -10.46 12.07 0.63
C VAL A 170 -11.40 10.99 1.16
N ILE A 171 -10.90 10.07 2.00
CA ILE A 171 -11.73 9.03 2.63
C ILE A 171 -12.86 9.67 3.45
N PHE A 172 -12.54 10.61 4.35
CA PHE A 172 -13.57 11.30 5.15
C PHE A 172 -14.58 12.05 4.29
N ASN A 173 -14.12 12.86 3.34
CA ASN A 173 -15.01 13.64 2.48
C ASN A 173 -15.96 12.75 1.68
N ARG A 174 -15.50 11.57 1.23
CA ARG A 174 -16.36 10.59 0.55
C ARG A 174 -17.35 9.94 1.50
N LEU A 175 -16.92 9.53 2.68
CA LEU A 175 -17.82 8.95 3.70
C LEU A 175 -18.92 9.94 4.10
N GLU A 176 -18.57 11.19 4.36
CA GLU A 176 -19.50 12.26 4.74
C GLU A 176 -20.53 12.55 3.64
N ARG A 177 -20.15 12.39 2.36
CA ARG A 177 -21.05 12.58 1.21
C ARG A 177 -21.80 11.31 0.80
N GLY A 178 -21.63 10.21 1.53
CA GLY A 178 -22.19 8.92 1.12
C GLY A 178 -21.73 8.52 -0.27
N MET A 179 -20.42 8.60 -0.55
CA MET A 179 -19.79 8.13 -1.78
C MET A 179 -19.03 6.81 -1.51
N PRO A 180 -18.96 5.88 -2.48
CA PRO A 180 -18.06 4.74 -2.38
C PRO A 180 -16.59 5.20 -2.35
N LEU A 181 -15.73 4.50 -1.59
CA LEU A 181 -14.32 4.91 -1.46
C LEU A 181 -13.54 4.69 -2.75
N GLN A 182 -13.84 3.62 -3.51
CA GLN A 182 -13.21 3.28 -4.78
C GLN A 182 -11.68 3.18 -4.70
N MET A 183 -11.19 2.44 -3.71
CA MET A 183 -9.76 2.27 -3.42
C MET A 183 -9.27 0.93 -3.97
N ASP A 184 -8.32 0.96 -4.92
CA ASP A 184 -7.75 -0.23 -5.54
C ASP A 184 -7.11 -1.18 -4.52
N SER A 185 -6.52 -0.62 -3.46
CA SER A 185 -5.94 -1.40 -2.35
C SER A 185 -6.94 -2.38 -1.72
N THR A 186 -8.22 -2.03 -1.65
CA THR A 186 -9.28 -2.89 -1.08
C THR A 186 -9.63 -4.07 -1.98
N ILE A 187 -9.57 -3.90 -3.31
CA ILE A 187 -9.72 -4.98 -4.29
C ILE A 187 -8.51 -5.91 -4.26
N ASN A 188 -7.32 -5.33 -4.20
CA ASN A 188 -6.07 -6.09 -4.06
C ASN A 188 -6.05 -6.91 -2.77
N TYR A 189 -6.65 -6.41 -1.69
CA TYR A 189 -6.84 -7.16 -0.45
C TYR A 189 -7.76 -8.35 -0.67
N ALA A 190 -8.95 -8.12 -1.24
CA ALA A 190 -9.94 -9.16 -1.50
C ALA A 190 -9.39 -10.31 -2.37
N LEU A 191 -8.53 -9.99 -3.34
CA LEU A 191 -7.93 -10.95 -4.27
C LEU A 191 -6.59 -11.52 -3.77
N ASN A 192 -6.16 -11.15 -2.56
CA ASN A 192 -4.87 -11.53 -1.99
C ASN A 192 -3.67 -11.30 -2.95
N ARG A 193 -3.65 -10.15 -3.64
CA ARG A 193 -2.59 -9.77 -4.58
C ARG A 193 -2.06 -8.36 -4.31
N SER A 194 -0.96 -8.01 -4.99
CA SER A 194 -0.40 -6.66 -5.02
C SER A 194 -0.10 -6.27 -6.47
N THR A 195 -0.87 -5.33 -7.01
CA THR A 195 -0.70 -4.83 -8.38
C THR A 195 -1.16 -3.38 -8.46
N LEU A 196 -0.50 -2.59 -9.30
CA LEU A 196 -0.91 -1.23 -9.63
C LEU A 196 -2.02 -1.19 -10.69
N ASN A 197 -2.40 -2.36 -11.22
CA ASN A 197 -3.36 -2.49 -12.32
C ASN A 197 -4.58 -3.29 -11.87
N THR A 198 -5.58 -2.59 -11.33
CA THR A 198 -6.92 -3.13 -11.14
C THR A 198 -7.70 -2.98 -12.44
N SER A 199 -8.20 -4.09 -12.97
CA SER A 199 -9.01 -4.08 -14.19
C SER A 199 -10.43 -3.60 -13.89
N PRO A 200 -11.17 -3.07 -14.89
CA PRO A 200 -12.59 -2.77 -14.74
C PRO A 200 -13.44 -3.99 -14.35
N SER A 201 -13.00 -5.21 -14.65
CA SER A 201 -13.66 -6.44 -14.17
C SER A 201 -13.44 -6.67 -12.68
N ASP A 202 -12.27 -6.34 -12.15
CA ASP A 202 -11.97 -6.52 -10.72
C ASP A 202 -12.84 -5.60 -9.86
N THR A 203 -13.20 -4.39 -10.34
CA THR A 203 -14.10 -3.47 -9.61
C THR A 203 -15.53 -3.99 -9.47
N ARG A 204 -15.88 -5.07 -10.18
CA ARG A 204 -17.16 -5.77 -10.06
C ARG A 204 -17.10 -7.03 -9.19
N LEU A 205 -15.98 -7.26 -8.50
CA LEU A 205 -15.79 -8.41 -7.61
C LEU A 205 -16.85 -8.42 -6.51
N ASN A 206 -17.57 -9.54 -6.36
CA ASN A 206 -18.45 -9.72 -5.22
C ASN A 206 -17.63 -10.06 -3.96
N SER A 207 -17.30 -9.02 -3.19
CA SER A 207 -16.56 -9.14 -1.93
C SER A 207 -17.02 -8.06 -0.94
N PRO A 208 -17.05 -8.34 0.38
CA PRO A 208 -17.31 -7.30 1.38
C PRO A 208 -16.24 -6.20 1.40
N TYR A 209 -15.05 -6.47 0.84
CA TYR A 209 -13.97 -5.49 0.73
C TYR A 209 -14.04 -4.65 -0.56
N ASN A 210 -14.99 -4.90 -1.46
CA ASN A 210 -15.10 -4.12 -2.69
C ASN A 210 -15.67 -2.71 -2.42
N SER A 211 -14.78 -1.75 -2.21
CA SER A 211 -15.14 -0.34 -1.96
C SER A 211 -15.62 0.43 -3.19
N TYR A 212 -15.68 -0.20 -4.37
CA TYR A 212 -16.36 0.36 -5.55
C TYR A 212 -17.87 0.12 -5.53
N GLN A 213 -18.30 -1.00 -4.95
CA GLN A 213 -19.70 -1.43 -4.94
C GLN A 213 -20.36 -1.27 -3.57
N ARG A 214 -19.57 -1.15 -2.50
CA ARG A 214 -20.06 -1.04 -1.12
C ARG A 214 -19.71 0.32 -0.54
N MET A 215 -20.68 0.87 0.18
CA MET A 215 -20.55 2.14 0.88
C MET A 215 -19.91 1.92 2.25
N GLY A 216 -19.24 2.96 2.76
CA GLY A 216 -18.57 2.89 4.05
C GLY A 216 -17.17 2.27 4.00
N LEU A 217 -16.66 1.92 5.18
CA LEU A 217 -15.38 1.24 5.33
C LEU A 217 -15.50 -0.26 5.01
N PRO A 218 -14.42 -0.91 4.54
CA PRO A 218 -14.36 -2.37 4.52
C PRO A 218 -14.54 -2.95 5.94
N PRO A 219 -14.88 -4.24 6.07
CA PRO A 219 -15.19 -4.83 7.38
C PRO A 219 -13.98 -4.91 8.32
N THR A 220 -12.76 -4.89 7.79
CA THR A 220 -11.51 -4.94 8.57
C THR A 220 -10.46 -4.03 7.94
N PRO A 221 -9.35 -3.72 8.64
CA PRO A 221 -8.14 -3.23 8.01
C PRO A 221 -7.67 -4.15 6.88
N ILE A 222 -6.96 -3.59 5.89
CA ILE A 222 -6.48 -4.31 4.70
C ILE A 222 -4.95 -4.49 4.68
N ALA A 223 -4.28 -4.07 5.74
CA ALA A 223 -2.83 -4.15 5.96
C ALA A 223 -2.53 -3.74 7.41
N ASN A 224 -1.28 -3.93 7.86
CA ASN A 224 -0.80 -3.40 9.13
C ASN A 224 -0.18 -2.00 8.94
N PRO A 225 -0.85 -0.91 9.39
CA PRO A 225 -0.38 0.45 9.19
C PRO A 225 0.72 0.84 10.18
N GLY A 226 1.57 1.78 9.78
CA GLY A 226 2.51 2.45 10.68
C GLY A 226 1.88 3.61 11.46
N GLU A 227 2.68 4.23 12.34
CA GLU A 227 2.23 5.38 13.15
C GLU A 227 1.84 6.59 12.29
N GLU A 228 2.53 6.78 11.17
CA GLU A 228 2.29 7.94 10.28
C GLU A 228 0.93 7.86 9.60
N ALA A 229 0.55 6.68 9.12
CA ALA A 229 -0.77 6.44 8.55
C ALA A 229 -1.86 6.56 9.63
N MET A 230 -1.59 6.08 10.85
CA MET A 230 -2.51 6.24 11.97
C MET A 230 -2.71 7.72 12.33
N ARG A 231 -1.62 8.49 12.40
CA ARG A 231 -1.65 9.93 12.65
C ARG A 231 -2.45 10.68 11.58
N ALA A 232 -2.26 10.32 10.30
CA ALA A 232 -3.02 10.88 9.19
C ALA A 232 -4.52 10.54 9.27
N ALA A 233 -4.88 9.32 9.67
CA ALA A 233 -6.27 8.91 9.84
C ALA A 233 -7.00 9.70 10.95
N ILE A 234 -6.32 10.00 12.07
CA ILE A 234 -6.94 10.75 13.18
C ILE A 234 -6.83 12.28 13.05
N THR A 235 -5.89 12.77 12.24
CA THR A 235 -5.66 14.20 12.00
C THR A 235 -5.47 14.43 10.49
N PRO A 236 -6.51 14.22 9.68
CA PRO A 236 -6.43 14.39 8.23
C PRO A 236 -6.18 15.84 7.85
N THR A 237 -5.35 16.06 6.83
CA THR A 237 -5.06 17.41 6.30
C THR A 237 -6.37 18.09 5.90
N PRO A 238 -6.64 19.34 6.29
CA PRO A 238 -7.83 20.06 5.85
C PRO A 238 -7.85 20.21 4.32
N GLY A 239 -9.02 20.04 3.72
CA GLY A 239 -9.24 20.17 2.27
C GLY A 239 -10.55 19.53 1.82
N ASP A 240 -10.99 19.86 0.63
CA ASP A 240 -12.28 19.43 0.06
C ASP A 240 -12.12 18.34 -1.02
N TRP A 241 -10.91 17.81 -1.19
CA TRP A 241 -10.58 16.82 -2.21
C TRP A 241 -11.46 15.57 -2.10
N LEU A 242 -11.88 15.07 -3.27
CA LEU A 242 -12.65 13.83 -3.43
C LEU A 242 -11.93 12.82 -4.31
N TYR A 243 -10.94 13.27 -5.07
CA TYR A 243 -10.23 12.47 -6.05
C TYR A 243 -8.74 12.72 -5.92
N PHE A 244 -7.97 11.68 -6.19
CA PHE A 244 -6.54 11.79 -6.35
C PHE A 244 -6.03 10.82 -7.41
N VAL A 245 -4.90 11.15 -8.01
CA VAL A 245 -4.20 10.26 -8.95
C VAL A 245 -2.72 10.62 -8.95
N THR A 246 -1.88 9.59 -8.94
CA THR A 246 -0.43 9.76 -9.15
C THR A 246 -0.16 9.74 -10.66
N VAL A 247 0.10 10.91 -11.22
CA VAL A 247 0.32 11.09 -12.67
C VAL A 247 1.69 10.54 -13.09
N LYS A 248 2.69 10.67 -12.23
CA LYS A 248 4.03 10.10 -12.36
C LYS A 248 4.68 9.99 -10.97
N PRO A 249 5.78 9.24 -10.80
CA PRO A 249 6.44 9.12 -9.50
C PRO A 249 6.73 10.50 -8.88
N GLY A 250 6.23 10.73 -7.66
CA GLY A 250 6.36 11.99 -6.94
C GLY A 250 5.37 13.11 -7.33
N ASP A 251 4.43 12.86 -8.24
CA ASP A 251 3.38 13.81 -8.66
C ASP A 251 1.99 13.20 -8.41
N THR A 252 1.53 13.29 -7.16
CA THR A 252 0.16 12.94 -6.77
C THR A 252 -0.68 14.20 -6.71
N ARG A 253 -1.72 14.27 -7.55
CA ARG A 253 -2.62 15.41 -7.64
C ARG A 253 -3.92 15.09 -6.93
N PHE A 254 -4.44 16.07 -6.18
CA PHE A 254 -5.68 15.97 -5.42
C PHE A 254 -6.65 17.05 -5.91
N THR A 255 -7.91 16.71 -6.12
CA THR A 255 -8.93 17.65 -6.60
C THR A 255 -10.32 17.30 -6.05
N ALA A 256 -11.18 18.31 -5.93
CA ALA A 256 -12.60 18.16 -5.65
C ALA A 256 -13.44 18.01 -6.93
N SER A 257 -12.91 18.37 -8.11
CA SER A 257 -13.60 18.29 -9.40
C SER A 257 -13.37 16.94 -10.08
N TYR A 258 -14.46 16.31 -10.48
CA TYR A 258 -14.39 15.07 -11.26
C TYR A 258 -13.81 15.31 -12.65
N GLU A 259 -14.14 16.44 -13.30
CA GLU A 259 -13.62 16.82 -14.61
C GLU A 259 -12.10 17.02 -14.56
N GLU A 260 -11.59 17.66 -13.51
CA GLU A 260 -10.14 17.80 -13.31
C GLU A 260 -9.47 16.44 -13.06
N HIS A 261 -10.11 15.57 -12.26
CA HIS A 261 -9.61 14.23 -12.04
C HIS A 261 -9.50 13.44 -13.36
N GLN A 262 -10.51 13.49 -14.23
CA GLN A 262 -10.47 12.83 -15.54
C GLN A 262 -9.35 13.37 -16.44
N ARG A 263 -9.07 14.68 -16.40
CA ARG A 263 -7.90 15.26 -17.11
C ARG A 263 -6.58 14.70 -16.58
N ASN A 264 -6.43 14.62 -15.25
CA ASN A 264 -5.22 14.06 -14.63
C ASN A 264 -5.05 12.56 -14.95
N VAL A 265 -6.15 11.78 -14.99
CA VAL A 265 -6.15 10.36 -15.39
C VAL A 265 -5.78 10.19 -16.87
N ALA A 266 -6.26 11.06 -17.75
CA ALA A 266 -5.88 11.06 -19.16
C ALA A 266 -4.37 11.32 -19.34
N GLU A 267 -3.81 12.28 -18.60
CA GLU A 267 -2.37 12.57 -18.60
C GLU A 267 -1.56 11.37 -18.10
N PHE A 268 -1.96 10.75 -16.98
CA PHE A 268 -1.34 9.50 -16.49
C PHE A 268 -1.32 8.42 -17.57
N THR A 269 -2.45 8.20 -18.24
CA THR A 269 -2.60 7.17 -19.29
C THR A 269 -1.70 7.44 -20.48
N GLN A 270 -1.58 8.71 -20.90
CA GLN A 270 -0.69 9.12 -21.99
C GLN A 270 0.80 8.92 -21.64
N ILE A 271 1.20 9.31 -20.42
CA ILE A 271 2.57 9.11 -19.93
C ILE A 271 2.90 7.61 -19.87
N ARG A 272 2.00 6.79 -19.35
CA ARG A 272 2.20 5.35 -19.25
C ARG A 272 2.31 4.68 -20.62
N SER A 273 1.49 5.11 -21.58
CA SER A 273 1.51 4.56 -22.95
C SER A 273 2.79 4.92 -23.71
N SER A 274 3.35 6.12 -23.47
CA SER A 274 4.63 6.55 -24.07
C SER A 274 5.87 5.95 -23.39
N ALA A 275 5.75 5.53 -22.13
CA ALA A 275 6.85 4.89 -21.38
C ALA A 275 7.00 3.38 -21.62
N SER A 276 6.02 2.72 -22.25
CA SER A 276 6.17 1.33 -22.70
C SER A 276 6.83 1.33 -24.08
N PRO A 277 8.07 0.81 -24.25
CA PRO A 277 8.59 0.59 -25.59
C PRO A 277 7.68 -0.43 -26.26
N ALA A 278 7.15 -0.09 -27.43
CA ALA A 278 6.61 -1.09 -28.34
C ALA A 278 7.65 -2.20 -28.46
N ALA A 279 7.25 -3.45 -28.18
CA ALA A 279 8.09 -4.60 -28.49
C ALA A 279 8.52 -4.47 -29.96
N PRO A 280 9.81 -4.66 -30.30
CA PRO A 280 10.21 -4.63 -31.69
C PRO A 280 9.51 -5.80 -32.38
N VAL A 281 8.56 -5.46 -33.25
CA VAL A 281 8.14 -6.34 -34.33
C VAL A 281 9.34 -6.50 -35.27
N THR A 282 10.23 -7.45 -34.96
CA THR A 282 11.12 -8.01 -35.96
C THR A 282 10.29 -8.91 -36.86
N GLY A 283 9.65 -8.30 -37.84
CA GLY A 283 9.21 -9.01 -39.04
C GLY A 283 10.42 -9.34 -39.89
N THR A 284 10.87 -10.58 -39.86
CA THR A 284 11.48 -11.20 -41.04
C THR A 284 10.36 -11.70 -41.92
N ALA A 285 10.27 -11.11 -43.10
CA ALA A 285 9.40 -11.54 -44.17
C ALA A 285 9.65 -13.02 -44.51
N THR A 286 8.59 -13.83 -44.54
CA THR A 286 8.49 -14.93 -45.50
C THR A 286 7.04 -14.94 -45.97
N ALA A 287 6.87 -14.71 -47.26
CA ALA A 287 5.59 -14.66 -47.94
C ALA A 287 4.88 -16.02 -47.88
N SER A 288 3.61 -16.03 -47.49
CA SER A 288 2.60 -16.90 -48.12
C SER A 288 1.22 -16.31 -47.89
N ALA A 289 0.40 -16.38 -48.93
CA ALA A 289 -0.90 -15.73 -49.08
C ALA A 289 -1.98 -16.34 -48.18
N GLY A 290 -2.95 -15.51 -47.75
CA GLY A 290 -4.17 -15.98 -47.10
C GLY A 290 -5.02 -14.86 -46.50
N SER A 291 -6.05 -14.47 -47.24
CA SER A 291 -7.13 -13.53 -46.87
C SER A 291 -7.80 -13.85 -45.52
N THR A 292 -8.07 -12.84 -44.69
CA THR A 292 -9.43 -12.43 -44.25
C THR A 292 -9.36 -11.33 -43.18
N ALA A 293 -10.27 -10.37 -43.29
CA ALA A 293 -10.43 -9.20 -42.42
C ALA A 293 -11.19 -9.53 -41.13
N SER A 294 -10.93 -8.82 -40.01
CA SER A 294 -12.00 -8.37 -39.09
C SER A 294 -11.53 -7.35 -38.03
N THR A 295 -12.00 -6.11 -38.20
CA THR A 295 -12.58 -5.18 -37.21
C THR A 295 -11.90 -4.91 -35.84
N ALA A 296 -11.44 -3.66 -35.71
CA ALA A 296 -11.22 -2.97 -34.44
C ALA A 296 -12.53 -2.78 -33.65
N SER A 297 -12.48 -3.00 -32.33
CA SER A 297 -13.59 -2.75 -31.40
C SER A 297 -13.25 -1.58 -30.48
N THR A 298 -14.04 -0.53 -30.61
CA THR A 298 -14.06 0.73 -29.86
C THR A 298 -14.49 0.53 -28.41
N ALA A 299 -13.81 1.23 -27.50
CA ALA A 299 -14.15 1.30 -26.08
C ALA A 299 -15.31 2.30 -25.86
N SER A 300 -16.43 1.82 -25.34
CA SER A 300 -17.53 2.63 -24.84
C SER A 300 -17.47 2.71 -23.32
N VAL A 301 -17.18 3.90 -22.78
CA VAL A 301 -17.26 4.21 -21.35
C VAL A 301 -18.68 4.72 -21.06
N THR A 302 -19.44 3.94 -20.29
CA THR A 302 -20.73 4.34 -19.74
C THR A 302 -20.52 4.82 -18.30
N ALA A 303 -20.85 6.09 -18.03
CA ALA A 303 -20.94 6.65 -16.69
C ALA A 303 -22.23 6.18 -15.99
N PRO A 304 -22.21 5.85 -14.69
CA PRO A 304 -23.45 5.72 -13.92
C PRO A 304 -23.91 7.11 -13.42
N ARG A 305 -25.23 7.26 -13.38
CA ARG A 305 -25.96 8.39 -12.79
C ARG A 305 -25.88 8.43 -11.27
#